data_AF-A0A845G1Y8-F1
#
_entry.id   AF-A0A845G1Y8-F1
#
_cell.length_a   1.000
_cell.length_b   1.000
_cell.length_c   1.000
_cell.angle_alpha   90.00
_cell.angle_beta   90.00
_cell.angle_gamma   90.00
#
_symmetry.space_group_name_H-M   'P 1'
#
loop_
_entity.id
_entity.type
_entity.pdbx_description
1 polymer ?
#
loop_
_entity_poly.entity_id
_entity_poly.type
_entity_poly.pdbx_seq_one_letter_code
_entity_poly.pdbx_strand_id
1 'polypeptide(L)'
;MKRLLAVLMLAGCAVAVAAAPKTKTKAKPKAGRDPVAEMEEQRKVIADSLNRGDSRERACDIVAQQFSLWCAVRGRDFIVIRGVDTKITYFATLRIPGK
;
A
#
# COMPACT_ATOMS: atom_id res chain seq x y z
N MET A 1 -49.72 -15.94 -19.24
CA MET A 1 -48.70 -14.87 -19.34
C MET A 1 -47.92 -15.04 -20.62
N LYS A 2 -47.66 -13.90 -21.28
CA LYS A 2 -46.59 -13.59 -22.26
C LYS A 2 -46.60 -14.25 -23.66
N ARG A 3 -46.80 -13.33 -24.59
CA ARG A 3 -46.73 -13.38 -26.05
C ARG A 3 -45.28 -13.19 -26.53
N LEU A 4 -44.99 -13.86 -27.67
CA LEU A 4 -44.24 -13.38 -28.85
C LEU A 4 -42.70 -13.33 -28.87
N LEU A 5 -42.17 -14.00 -29.92
CA LEU A 5 -41.16 -13.58 -30.91
C LEU A 5 -39.72 -13.27 -30.40
N ALA A 6 -38.71 -14.06 -30.75
CA ALA A 6 -37.99 -14.15 -32.05
C ALA A 6 -37.02 -12.99 -32.29
N VAL A 7 -36.00 -13.25 -33.14
CA VAL A 7 -35.01 -12.31 -33.73
C VAL A 7 -33.75 -12.11 -32.86
N LEU A 8 -32.51 -12.16 -33.32
CA LEU A 8 -31.78 -12.72 -34.48
C LEU A 8 -30.32 -12.26 -34.27
N MET A 9 -29.38 -12.98 -34.88
CA MET A 9 -28.09 -12.47 -35.38
C MET A 9 -26.94 -12.18 -34.40
N LEU A 10 -25.94 -13.07 -34.54
CA LEU A 10 -24.51 -12.82 -34.68
C LEU A 10 -24.02 -11.37 -34.52
N ALA A 11 -23.05 -11.16 -33.63
CA ALA A 11 -21.90 -10.28 -33.89
C ALA A 11 -20.70 -10.62 -32.98
N GLY A 12 -19.66 -11.17 -33.61
CA GLY A 12 -18.24 -10.82 -33.40
C GLY A 12 -17.64 -10.88 -31.99
N CYS A 13 -16.90 -11.95 -31.72
CA CYS A 13 -15.74 -11.88 -30.81
C CYS A 13 -14.71 -10.89 -31.39
N ALA A 14 -14.69 -9.66 -30.87
CA ALA A 14 -13.57 -8.74 -31.05
C ALA A 14 -12.90 -8.53 -29.69
N VAL A 15 -11.86 -9.32 -29.45
CA VAL A 15 -10.88 -9.16 -28.38
C VAL A 15 -10.06 -7.91 -28.68
N ALA A 16 -10.15 -6.88 -27.84
CA ALA A 16 -9.13 -5.83 -27.71
C ALA A 16 -9.33 -5.00 -26.43
N VAL A 17 -9.33 -5.63 -25.26
CA VAL A 17 -9.05 -4.89 -24.02
C VAL A 17 -7.53 -4.80 -23.90
N ALA A 18 -6.93 -3.81 -24.58
CA ALA A 18 -5.56 -3.40 -24.32
C ALA A 18 -5.51 -2.63 -22.98
N ALA A 19 -5.77 -3.35 -21.88
CA ALA A 19 -5.37 -2.90 -20.55
C ALA A 19 -3.86 -3.15 -20.46
N ALA A 20 -3.07 -2.12 -20.76
CA ALA A 20 -1.66 -2.10 -20.46
C ALA A 20 -1.46 -2.58 -19.02
N PRO A 21 -0.61 -3.60 -18.77
CA PRO A 21 -0.33 -3.99 -17.41
C PRO A 21 0.37 -2.79 -16.77
N LYS A 22 -0.34 -2.10 -15.86
CA LYS A 22 0.34 -1.27 -14.86
C LYS A 22 1.32 -2.21 -14.21
N THR A 23 2.59 -2.06 -14.54
CA THR A 23 3.71 -2.66 -13.85
C THR A 23 3.53 -2.25 -12.40
N LYS A 24 2.87 -3.13 -11.63
CA LYS A 24 2.96 -3.12 -10.18
C LYS A 24 4.42 -3.44 -9.94
N THR A 25 5.23 -2.39 -9.89
CA THR A 25 6.53 -2.44 -9.23
C THR A 25 6.21 -2.75 -7.79
N LYS A 26 5.99 -4.04 -7.49
CA LYS A 26 6.01 -4.57 -6.14
C LYS A 26 7.39 -4.16 -5.65
N ALA A 27 7.43 -3.16 -4.78
CA ALA A 27 8.64 -2.78 -4.08
C ALA A 27 9.24 -4.08 -3.55
N LYS A 28 10.41 -4.46 -4.10
CA LYS A 28 11.07 -5.69 -3.70
C LYS A 28 11.36 -5.53 -2.21
N PRO A 29 10.93 -6.46 -1.34
CA PRO A 29 11.22 -6.36 0.09
C PRO A 29 12.73 -6.18 0.23
N LYS A 30 13.16 -5.09 0.88
CA LYS A 30 14.58 -4.84 1.18
C LYS A 30 15.03 -5.83 2.26
N ALA A 31 15.04 -7.12 1.95
CA ALA A 31 15.41 -8.18 2.89
C ALA A 31 16.90 -8.04 3.21
N GLY A 32 17.24 -7.91 4.50
CA GLY A 32 18.63 -7.81 4.97
C GLY A 32 19.14 -6.42 5.32
N ARG A 33 18.28 -5.39 5.40
CA ARG A 33 18.68 -4.08 5.89
C ARG A 33 18.66 -4.04 7.42
N ASP A 34 19.62 -3.34 8.02
CA ASP A 34 19.65 -3.06 9.45
C ASP A 34 18.30 -2.45 9.90
N PRO A 35 17.61 -3.05 10.90
CA PRO A 35 16.30 -2.58 11.33
C PRO A 35 16.28 -1.12 11.80
N VAL A 36 17.35 -0.64 12.42
CA VAL A 36 17.43 0.72 12.95
C VAL A 36 17.54 1.72 11.78
N ALA A 37 18.45 1.48 10.85
CA ALA A 37 18.60 2.31 9.66
C ALA A 37 17.31 2.37 8.82
N GLU A 38 16.58 1.25 8.74
CA GLU A 38 15.29 1.23 8.05
C GLU A 38 14.20 2.03 8.77
N MET A 39 14.12 1.93 10.11
CA MET A 39 13.19 2.74 10.91
C MET A 39 13.48 4.25 10.77
N GLU A 40 14.75 4.65 10.63
CA GLU A 40 15.10 6.05 10.35
C GLU A 40 14.56 6.51 8.99
N GLU A 41 14.71 5.69 7.95
CA GLU A 41 14.13 6.00 6.64
C GLU A 41 12.61 6.09 6.68
N GLN A 42 11.95 5.19 7.42
CA GLN A 42 10.50 5.25 7.61
C GLN A 42 10.08 6.54 8.30
N ARG A 43 10.78 6.94 9.38
CA ARG A 43 10.53 8.23 10.05
C ARG A 43 10.64 9.39 9.08
N LYS A 44 11.65 9.39 8.22
CA LYS A 44 11.83 10.43 7.20
C LYS A 44 10.67 10.47 6.22
N VAL A 45 10.25 9.32 5.69
CA VAL A 45 9.12 9.24 4.74
C VAL A 45 7.82 9.73 5.39
N ILE A 46 7.56 9.36 6.64
CA ILE A 46 6.38 9.82 7.40
C ILE A 46 6.46 11.34 7.58
N ALA A 47 7.60 11.86 8.05
CA ALA A 47 7.78 13.29 8.27
C ALA A 47 7.59 14.08 6.97
N ASP A 48 8.17 13.63 5.86
CA ASP A 48 8.02 14.27 4.55
C ASP A 48 6.55 14.26 4.08
N SER A 49 5.84 13.16 4.30
CA SER A 49 4.40 13.06 3.98
C SER A 49 3.57 14.05 4.80
N LEU A 50 3.75 14.08 6.12
CA LEU A 50 3.06 15.03 6.99
C LEU A 50 3.40 16.48 6.63
N ASN A 51 4.66 16.77 6.28
CA ASN A 51 5.09 18.11 5.86
C ASN A 51 4.45 18.55 4.53
N ARG A 52 4.08 17.62 3.66
CA ARG A 52 3.30 17.90 2.43
C ARG A 52 1.81 18.11 2.70
N GLY A 53 1.35 17.95 3.94
CA GLY A 53 -0.06 18.07 4.32
C GLY A 53 -0.85 16.77 4.21
N ASP A 54 -0.19 15.62 4.01
CA ASP A 54 -0.87 14.32 4.04
C ASP A 54 -1.41 14.02 5.45
N SER A 55 -2.53 13.28 5.53
CA SER A 55 -3.02 12.77 6.81
C SER A 55 -2.08 11.70 7.38
N ARG A 56 -2.21 11.40 8.69
CA ARG A 56 -1.41 10.33 9.32
C ARG A 56 -1.71 8.97 8.71
N GLU A 57 -2.99 8.70 8.42
CA GLU A 57 -3.43 7.46 7.77
C GLU A 57 -2.79 7.34 6.38
N ARG A 58 -2.76 8.43 5.62
CA ARG A 58 -2.13 8.45 4.30
C ARG A 58 -0.61 8.23 4.37
N ALA A 59 0.07 8.87 5.32
CA ALA A 59 1.50 8.65 5.55
C ALA A 59 1.80 7.19 5.94
N CYS A 60 0.92 6.59 6.74
CA CYS A 60 1.01 5.20 7.16
C CYS A 60 0.85 4.22 5.98
N ASP A 61 -0.11 4.46 5.09
CA ASP A 61 -0.30 3.68 3.86
C ASP A 61 0.93 3.75 2.94
N ILE A 62 1.52 4.94 2.78
CA ILE A 62 2.72 5.14 1.97
C ILE A 62 3.87 4.30 2.50
N VAL A 63 4.14 4.35 3.80
CA VAL A 63 5.21 3.56 4.43
C VAL A 63 4.94 2.07 4.33
N ALA A 64 3.70 1.63 4.60
CA ALA A 64 3.33 0.23 4.49
C ALA A 64 3.61 -0.33 3.09
N GLN A 65 3.24 0.41 2.04
CA GLN A 65 3.47 0.03 0.65
C GLN A 65 4.95 0.07 0.28
N GLN A 66 5.66 1.15 0.64
CA GLN A 66 7.05 1.37 0.24
C GLN A 66 8.01 0.38 0.89
N PHE A 67 7.77 0.01 2.15
CA PHE A 67 8.65 -0.89 2.91
C PHE A 67 8.09 -2.31 3.03
N SER A 68 6.92 -2.60 2.45
CA SER A 68 6.25 -3.90 2.54
C SER A 68 6.09 -4.35 4.00
N LEU A 69 5.55 -3.46 4.82
CA LEU A 69 5.33 -3.66 6.25
C LEU A 69 3.87 -3.36 6.60
N TRP A 70 3.43 -3.81 7.78
CA TRP A 70 2.13 -3.41 8.32
C TRP A 70 2.28 -2.12 9.11
N CYS A 71 1.37 -1.18 8.88
CA CYS A 71 1.34 0.10 9.59
C CYS A 71 -0.07 0.38 10.15
N ALA A 72 -0.13 0.95 11.35
CA ALA A 72 -1.36 1.51 11.91
C ALA A 72 -1.10 2.84 12.63
N VAL A 73 -2.11 3.71 12.66
CA VAL A 73 -2.06 4.99 13.39
C VAL A 73 -2.82 4.86 14.71
N ARG A 74 -2.22 5.34 15.80
CA ARG A 74 -2.86 5.46 17.12
C ARG A 74 -2.62 6.87 17.67
N GLY A 75 -3.60 7.75 17.52
CA GLY A 75 -3.47 9.14 17.91
C GLY A 75 -2.37 9.86 17.11
N ARG A 76 -1.24 10.17 17.76
CA ARG A 76 -0.07 10.80 17.12
C ARG A 76 1.05 9.81 16.76
N ASP A 77 0.84 8.53 17.04
CA ASP A 77 1.85 7.49 16.88
C ASP A 77 1.59 6.62 15.66
N PHE A 78 2.68 6.17 15.04
CA PHE A 78 2.68 5.19 13.97
C PHE A 78 3.23 3.88 14.51
N ILE A 79 2.45 2.82 14.42
CA ILE A 79 2.87 1.47 14.79
C ILE A 79 3.27 0.77 13.50
N VAL A 80 4.54 0.38 13.39
CA VAL A 80 5.09 -0.32 12.23
C VAL A 80 5.53 -1.72 12.63
N ILE A 81 5.15 -2.70 11.82
CA ILE A 81 5.47 -4.11 12.03
C ILE A 81 6.01 -4.67 10.73
N ARG A 82 7.24 -5.17 10.79
CA ARG A 82 7.83 -5.88 9.66
C ARG A 82 7.89 -7.36 9.95
N GLY A 83 7.40 -8.15 9.00
CA GLY A 83 7.21 -9.57 9.15
C GLY A 83 5.75 -9.95 8.96
N VAL A 84 5.50 -11.25 8.91
CA VAL A 84 4.16 -11.82 8.77
C VAL A 84 4.01 -12.97 9.78
N ASP A 85 2.83 -13.10 10.35
CA ASP A 85 2.49 -14.13 11.34
C ASP A 85 3.51 -14.19 12.50
N THR A 86 4.17 -15.33 12.67
CA THR A 86 5.14 -15.58 13.74
C THR A 86 6.56 -15.12 13.40
N LYS A 87 6.81 -14.64 12.18
CA LYS A 87 8.13 -14.19 11.71
C LYS A 87 8.23 -12.67 11.71
N ILE A 88 8.16 -12.09 12.91
CA ILE A 88 8.35 -10.65 13.12
C ILE A 88 9.85 -10.31 13.13
N THR A 89 10.27 -9.42 12.24
CA THR A 89 11.63 -8.85 12.24
C THR A 89 11.74 -7.74 13.27
N TYR A 90 10.75 -6.83 13.30
CA TYR A 90 10.64 -5.82 14.34
C TYR A 90 9.20 -5.32 14.49
N PHE A 91 8.94 -4.77 15.67
CA PHE A 91 7.73 -4.04 16.04
C PHE A 91 8.18 -2.73 16.68
N ALA A 92 7.70 -1.59 16.17
CA ALA A 92 8.11 -0.29 16.68
C ALA A 92 6.99 0.74 16.66
N THR A 93 7.08 1.69 17.60
CA THR A 93 6.23 2.87 17.64
C THR A 93 7.08 4.09 17.24
N LEU A 94 6.71 4.72 16.13
CA LEU A 94 7.33 5.93 15.64
C LEU A 94 6.44 7.12 15.99
N ARG A 95 6.94 8.00 16.86
CA ARG A 95 6.36 9.32 17.10
C ARG A 95 7.10 10.35 16.27
N ILE A 96 6.37 11.01 15.37
CA ILE A 96 6.87 12.17 14.62
C ILE A 96 6.29 13.41 15.30
N PRO A 97 7.14 14.27 15.91
CA PRO A 97 6.66 15.53 16.44
C PRO A 97 5.98 16.32 15.32
N GLY A 98 4.74 16.75 15.55
CA GLY A 98 4.08 17.68 14.64
C GLY A 98 4.83 19.00 14.63
N LYS A 99 4.69 19.76 13.53
CA LYS A 99 4.88 21.21 13.62
C LYS A 99 3.86 21.81 14.57
#